data_AF-A0A7K0BY04-F1
#
_entry.id   AF-A0A7K0BY04-F1
#
_cell.length_a   1.000
_cell.length_b   1.000
_cell.length_c   1.000
_cell.angle_alpha   90.00
_cell.angle_beta   90.00
_cell.angle_gamma   90.00
#
_symmetry.space_group_name_H-M   'P 1'
#
loop_
_entity.id
_entity.type
_entity.pdbx_description
1 polymer ?
#
loop_
_entity_poly.entity_id
_entity_poly.type
_entity_poly.pdbx_seq_one_letter_code
_entity_poly.pdbx_strand_id
1 'polypeptide(L)'
;MRSWEEVFQELGTALPADFVALIERYGAFEVGGLGEDDHGERDYLEFLVVADPRSEHRKVTWAQAAVLRADAYNPLREAFPDMHRLWPEPGGFLGWGTTIDGDWFGWLTEGEPDEWPIVADGRDDEWRGEPPLRITATEFLLHWFSGAPDLPHMAQLWAGGEWEPVECKPLSS
;
A
#
# COMPACT_ATOMS: atom_id res chain seq x y z
N MET A 1 19.92 -0.45 -8.22
CA MET A 1 18.74 -1.07 -7.59
C MET A 1 19.26 -2.22 -6.75
N ARG A 2 18.80 -2.34 -5.51
CA ARG A 2 19.25 -3.36 -4.56
C ARG A 2 18.73 -4.75 -4.95
N SER A 3 19.41 -5.79 -4.50
CA SER A 3 18.93 -7.17 -4.59
C SER A 3 17.82 -7.44 -3.56
N TRP A 4 17.00 -8.46 -3.80
CA TRP A 4 16.03 -8.93 -2.80
C TRP A 4 16.71 -9.44 -1.54
N GLU A 5 17.88 -10.06 -1.65
CA GLU A 5 18.65 -10.52 -0.49
C GLU A 5 19.03 -9.34 0.43
N GLU A 6 19.52 -8.23 -0.12
CA GLU A 6 19.83 -7.02 0.66
C GLU A 6 18.58 -6.44 1.33
N VAL A 7 17.44 -6.40 0.62
CA VAL A 7 16.17 -5.92 1.18
C VAL A 7 15.70 -6.80 2.33
N PHE A 8 15.72 -8.13 2.17
CA PHE A 8 15.28 -9.07 3.21
C PHE A 8 16.21 -9.07 4.42
N GLN A 9 17.53 -8.96 4.19
CA GLN A 9 18.51 -8.83 5.28
C GLN A 9 18.27 -7.56 6.09
N GLU A 10 17.96 -6.43 5.44
CA GLU A 10 17.69 -5.17 6.13
C GLU A 10 16.37 -5.21 6.91
N LEU A 11 15.32 -5.83 6.36
CA LEU A 11 14.03 -5.98 7.01
C LEU A 11 14.02 -7.04 8.12
N GLY A 12 14.98 -7.96 8.10
CA GLY A 12 14.99 -9.14 8.98
C GLY A 12 13.90 -10.16 8.65
N THR A 13 13.26 -10.05 7.48
CA THR A 13 12.18 -10.92 7.01
C THR A 13 12.11 -10.91 5.48
N ALA A 14 11.60 -11.99 4.90
CA ALA A 14 11.14 -11.97 3.51
C ALA A 14 9.83 -11.16 3.39
N LEU A 15 9.41 -10.92 2.15
CA LEU A 15 8.12 -10.31 1.80
C LEU A 15 7.19 -11.35 1.15
N PRO A 16 5.88 -11.09 1.09
CA PRO A 16 4.96 -11.95 0.34
C PRO A 16 5.45 -12.21 -1.08
N ALA A 17 5.44 -13.47 -1.50
CA ALA A 17 6.02 -13.91 -2.76
C ALA A 17 5.32 -13.28 -3.98
N ASP A 18 4.01 -13.03 -3.89
CA ASP A 18 3.24 -12.40 -4.96
C ASP A 18 3.66 -10.93 -5.15
N PHE A 19 3.90 -10.20 -4.06
CA PHE A 19 4.40 -8.84 -4.11
C PHE A 19 5.81 -8.77 -4.69
N VAL A 20 6.68 -9.70 -4.29
CA VAL A 20 8.03 -9.84 -4.87
C VAL A 20 7.95 -10.03 -6.39
N ALA A 21 7.10 -10.97 -6.85
CA ALA A 21 6.91 -11.22 -8.28
C ALA A 21 6.31 -10.00 -9.01
N LEU A 22 5.39 -9.28 -8.38
CA LEU A 22 4.79 -8.06 -8.92
C LEU A 22 5.84 -6.97 -9.14
N ILE A 23 6.68 -6.71 -8.13
CA ILE A 23 7.77 -5.73 -8.21
C ILE A 23 8.88 -6.17 -9.17
N GLU A 24 9.17 -7.48 -9.29
CA GLU A 24 10.07 -7.96 -10.34
C GLU A 24 9.54 -7.69 -11.73
N ARG A 25 8.22 -7.77 -11.92
CA ARG A 25 7.60 -7.59 -13.22
C ARG A 25 7.49 -6.12 -13.63
N TYR A 26 7.10 -5.25 -12.70
CA TYR A 26 6.72 -3.87 -13.00
C TYR A 26 7.62 -2.81 -12.37
N GLY A 27 8.48 -3.18 -11.41
CA GLY A 27 9.19 -2.20 -10.58
C GLY A 27 8.22 -1.43 -9.69
N ALA A 28 8.48 -0.13 -9.52
CA ALA A 28 7.54 0.77 -8.88
C ALA A 28 6.51 1.24 -9.92
N PHE A 29 5.24 1.27 -9.55
CA PHE A 29 4.15 1.59 -10.46
C PHE A 29 3.02 2.32 -9.75
N GLU A 30 2.19 2.95 -10.56
CA GLU A 30 1.00 3.64 -10.11
C GLU A 30 -0.22 2.92 -10.67
N VAL A 31 -1.28 2.93 -9.86
CA VAL A 31 -2.60 2.48 -10.21
C VAL A 31 -3.51 3.70 -10.16
N GLY A 32 -4.08 4.05 -11.31
CA GLY A 32 -4.97 5.19 -11.46
C GLY A 32 -6.06 4.87 -12.48
N GLY A 33 -7.10 5.69 -12.49
CA GLY A 33 -8.23 5.56 -13.39
C GLY A 33 -8.77 6.93 -13.77
N LEU A 34 -9.55 6.98 -14.84
CA LEU A 34 -10.30 8.19 -15.17
C LEU A 34 -11.45 8.31 -14.17
N GLY A 35 -11.44 9.36 -13.35
CA GLY A 35 -12.54 9.72 -12.47
C GLY A 35 -13.08 11.10 -12.82
N GLU A 36 -14.26 11.43 -12.28
CA GLU A 36 -14.84 12.77 -12.36
C GLU A 36 -14.51 13.52 -11.07
N ASP A 37 -13.93 14.73 -11.19
CA ASP A 37 -13.62 15.56 -10.03
C ASP A 37 -14.87 16.30 -9.48
N ASP A 38 -14.71 17.05 -8.39
CA ASP A 38 -15.78 17.85 -7.76
C ASP A 38 -16.39 18.92 -8.72
N HIS A 39 -15.76 19.17 -9.86
CA HIS A 39 -16.18 20.12 -10.89
C HIS A 39 -16.85 19.45 -12.09
N GLY A 40 -16.96 18.12 -12.11
CA GLY A 40 -17.52 17.37 -13.23
C GLY A 40 -16.53 17.14 -14.38
N GLU A 41 -15.25 17.44 -14.18
CA GLU A 41 -14.20 17.22 -15.18
C GLU A 41 -13.63 15.81 -15.03
N ARG A 42 -13.52 15.10 -16.16
CA ARG A 42 -12.90 13.77 -16.18
C ARG A 42 -11.39 13.93 -16.30
N ASP A 43 -10.66 13.55 -15.26
CA ASP A 43 -9.20 13.57 -15.25
C ASP A 43 -8.62 12.22 -14.79
N TYR A 44 -7.33 12.01 -15.06
CA TYR A 44 -6.58 10.88 -14.54
C TYR A 44 -6.31 11.12 -13.06
N LEU A 45 -7.17 10.55 -12.23
CA LEU A 45 -7.00 10.60 -10.79
C LEU A 45 -6.07 9.45 -10.42
N GLU A 46 -4.84 9.79 -10.04
CA GLU A 46 -3.87 8.85 -9.50
C GLU A 46 -4.39 8.33 -8.16
N PHE A 47 -4.59 7.02 -8.01
CA PHE A 47 -5.31 6.49 -6.85
C PHE A 47 -4.49 5.60 -5.93
N LEU A 48 -3.38 5.03 -6.37
CA LEU A 48 -2.48 4.27 -5.50
C LEU A 48 -1.07 4.17 -6.12
N VAL A 49 -0.06 4.60 -5.39
CA VAL A 49 1.35 4.40 -5.75
C VAL A 49 1.90 3.20 -5.00
N VAL A 50 2.49 2.24 -5.71
CA VAL A 50 3.19 1.08 -5.15
C VAL A 50 4.69 1.27 -5.30
N ALA A 51 5.41 1.25 -4.17
CA ALA A 51 6.84 1.49 -4.16
C ALA A 51 7.65 0.21 -4.44
N ASP A 52 8.75 0.34 -5.19
CA ASP A 52 9.77 -0.71 -5.27
C ASP A 52 10.71 -0.61 -4.05
N PRO A 53 10.70 -1.56 -3.12
CA PRO A 53 11.54 -1.53 -1.93
C PRO A 53 13.04 -1.61 -2.26
N ARG A 54 13.41 -2.05 -3.46
CA ARG A 54 14.80 -2.13 -3.93
C ARG A 54 15.32 -0.81 -4.47
N SER A 55 14.44 0.19 -4.67
CA SER A 55 14.81 1.49 -5.23
C SER A 55 15.87 2.19 -4.37
N GLU A 56 16.87 2.75 -5.05
CA GLU A 56 17.94 3.57 -4.44
C GLU A 56 17.77 5.05 -4.78
N HIS A 57 16.66 5.43 -5.44
CA HIS A 57 16.38 6.81 -5.81
C HIS A 57 15.97 7.67 -4.60
N ARG A 58 15.61 7.04 -3.48
CA ARG A 58 15.28 7.72 -2.23
C ARG A 58 16.54 7.94 -1.38
N LYS A 59 16.54 9.00 -0.56
CA LYS A 59 17.62 9.31 0.38
C LYS A 59 17.80 8.26 1.49
N VAL A 60 16.75 7.48 1.73
CA VAL A 60 16.69 6.43 2.75
C VAL A 60 16.15 5.16 2.11
N THR A 61 16.54 4.02 2.65
CA THR A 61 16.02 2.71 2.25
C THR A 61 14.55 2.58 2.66
N TRP A 62 13.86 1.59 2.09
CA TRP A 62 12.47 1.29 2.48
C TRP A 62 12.34 0.92 3.97
N ALA A 63 13.24 0.10 4.50
CA ALA A 63 13.28 -0.23 5.93
C ALA A 63 13.54 1.02 6.78
N GLN A 64 14.52 1.86 6.42
CA GLN A 64 14.77 3.13 7.13
C GLN A 64 13.55 4.06 7.09
N ALA A 65 12.84 4.13 5.97
CA ALA A 65 11.61 4.92 5.87
C ALA A 65 10.52 4.39 6.83
N ALA A 66 10.38 3.08 6.96
CA ALA A 66 9.46 2.47 7.92
C ALA A 66 9.86 2.78 9.38
N VAL A 67 11.15 2.69 9.74
CA VAL A 67 11.64 3.10 11.08
C VAL A 67 11.35 4.58 11.34
N LEU A 68 11.65 5.45 10.38
CA LEU A 68 11.41 6.89 10.52
C LEU A 68 9.94 7.21 10.74
N ARG A 69 9.03 6.50 10.07
CA ARG A 69 7.59 6.58 10.33
C ARG A 69 7.28 6.11 11.76
N ALA A 70 7.79 4.95 12.17
CA ALA A 70 7.57 4.44 13.51
C ALA A 70 7.99 5.45 14.60
N ASP A 71 9.18 6.03 14.48
CA ASP A 71 9.70 7.03 15.39
C ASP A 71 8.83 8.31 15.42
N ALA A 72 8.38 8.77 14.25
CA ALA A 72 7.53 9.96 14.14
C ALA A 72 6.16 9.77 14.80
N TYR A 73 5.60 8.56 14.75
CA TYR A 73 4.26 8.25 15.28
C TYR A 73 4.29 7.72 16.71
N ASN A 74 5.44 7.29 17.23
CA ASN A 74 5.56 6.78 18.59
C ASN A 74 5.00 7.73 19.68
N PRO A 75 5.17 9.06 19.62
CA PRO A 75 4.56 9.98 20.58
C PRO A 75 3.03 10.02 20.57
N LEU A 76 2.38 9.57 19.49
CA LEU A 76 0.93 9.60 19.32
C LEU A 76 0.23 8.39 19.92
N ARG A 77 0.97 7.32 20.26
CA ARG A 77 0.40 6.05 20.75
C ARG A 77 -0.49 6.19 21.98
N GLU A 78 -0.14 7.08 22.90
CA GLU A 78 -0.94 7.31 24.11
C GLU A 78 -2.28 7.97 23.79
N ALA A 79 -2.30 8.87 22.79
CA ALA A 79 -3.52 9.58 22.38
C ALA A 79 -4.40 8.71 21.46
N PHE A 80 -3.82 7.74 20.75
CA PHE A 80 -4.51 6.89 19.79
C PHE A 80 -4.19 5.41 20.05
N PRO A 81 -4.78 4.79 21.09
CA PRO A 81 -4.47 3.42 21.50
C PRO A 81 -4.85 2.36 20.45
N ASP A 82 -5.76 2.68 19.54
CA ASP A 82 -6.21 1.79 18.46
C ASP A 82 -5.28 1.80 17.23
N MET A 83 -4.24 2.63 17.23
CA MET A 83 -3.24 2.63 16.16
C MET A 83 -2.50 1.29 16.12
N HIS A 84 -2.32 0.77 14.91
CA HIS A 84 -1.46 -0.38 14.69
C HIS A 84 -0.06 -0.10 15.22
N ARG A 85 0.57 -1.14 15.78
CA ARG A 85 2.03 -1.13 15.96
C ARG A 85 2.67 -0.90 14.60
N LEU A 86 3.80 -0.22 14.56
CA LEU A 86 4.54 0.03 13.33
C LEU A 86 5.77 -0.87 13.29
N TRP A 87 6.14 -1.35 12.10
CA TRP A 87 7.40 -2.06 11.93
C TRP A 87 8.56 -1.13 12.36
N PRO A 88 9.57 -1.61 13.12
CA PRO A 88 9.99 -3.01 13.28
C PRO A 88 9.43 -3.75 14.52
N GLU A 89 8.41 -3.22 15.21
CA GLU A 89 7.77 -4.02 16.27
C GLU A 89 7.16 -5.32 15.68
N PRO A 90 7.19 -6.45 16.40
CA PRO A 90 6.53 -7.69 15.95
C PRO A 90 5.05 -7.46 15.65
N GLY A 91 4.57 -7.95 14.50
CA GLY A 91 3.20 -7.69 14.02
C GLY A 91 2.97 -6.24 13.57
N GLY A 92 4.04 -5.45 13.46
CA GLY A 92 3.97 -4.06 13.07
C GLY A 92 3.59 -3.87 11.61
N PHE A 93 2.91 -2.76 11.33
CA PHE A 93 2.54 -2.29 10.00
C PHE A 93 3.77 -1.98 9.17
N LEU A 94 3.87 -2.60 8.00
CA LEU A 94 4.88 -2.33 6.98
C LEU A 94 4.19 -1.89 5.69
N GLY A 95 4.26 -0.59 5.40
CA GLY A 95 3.55 0.04 4.27
C GLY A 95 4.22 -0.19 2.92
N TRP A 96 3.45 -0.59 1.91
CA TRP A 96 3.90 -0.83 0.53
C TRP A 96 3.22 0.07 -0.50
N GLY A 97 2.09 0.69 -0.17
CA GLY A 97 1.37 1.59 -1.07
C GLY A 97 0.76 2.80 -0.37
N THR A 98 0.55 3.88 -1.12
CA THR A 98 -0.11 5.11 -0.64
C THR A 98 -1.04 5.71 -1.69
N THR A 99 -2.18 6.25 -1.27
CA THR A 99 -3.01 7.11 -2.12
C THR A 99 -2.51 8.56 -2.09
N ILE A 100 -3.05 9.39 -2.99
CA ILE A 100 -2.81 10.84 -2.99
C ILE A 100 -3.46 11.55 -1.80
N ASP A 101 -4.53 10.97 -1.24
CA ASP A 101 -5.24 11.47 -0.05
C ASP A 101 -4.48 11.18 1.25
N GLY A 102 -3.42 10.37 1.15
CA GLY A 102 -2.49 10.08 2.22
C GLY A 102 -2.84 8.82 3.02
N ASP A 103 -3.71 7.95 2.48
CA ASP A 103 -3.95 6.63 3.05
C ASP A 103 -2.80 5.70 2.70
N TRP A 104 -2.43 4.84 3.65
CA TRP A 104 -1.38 3.86 3.47
C TRP A 104 -1.93 2.45 3.48
N PHE A 105 -1.43 1.61 2.59
CA PHE A 105 -1.69 0.18 2.59
C PHE A 105 -0.41 -0.57 2.93
N GLY A 106 -0.55 -1.57 3.78
CA GLY A 106 0.57 -2.30 4.35
C GLY A 106 0.18 -3.66 4.88
N TRP A 107 1.17 -4.41 5.33
CA TRP A 107 0.98 -5.70 6.00
C TRP A 107 1.15 -5.56 7.51
N LEU A 108 0.43 -6.38 8.28
CA LEU A 108 0.79 -6.67 9.67
C LEU A 108 1.78 -7.83 9.70
N THR A 109 3.02 -7.55 10.12
CA THR A 109 4.17 -8.46 9.98
C THR A 109 4.27 -9.49 11.11
N GLU A 110 3.26 -10.36 11.23
CA GLU A 110 3.22 -11.46 12.21
C GLU A 110 3.13 -12.82 11.52
N GLY A 111 4.05 -13.73 11.86
CA GLY A 111 4.09 -15.08 11.29
C GLY A 111 4.71 -15.11 9.89
N GLU A 112 4.24 -16.04 9.06
CA GLU A 112 4.77 -16.27 7.71
C GLU A 112 4.40 -15.14 6.75
N PRO A 113 5.35 -14.60 5.95
CA PRO A 113 5.10 -13.46 5.06
C PRO A 113 3.91 -13.61 4.11
N ASP A 114 3.74 -14.79 3.50
CA ASP A 114 2.64 -15.05 2.57
C ASP A 114 1.25 -15.06 3.25
N GLU A 115 1.20 -15.08 4.58
CA GLU A 115 -0.05 -15.08 5.36
C GLU A 115 -0.33 -13.72 6.04
N TRP A 116 0.56 -12.74 5.88
CA TRP A 116 0.39 -11.44 6.49
C TRP A 116 -0.85 -10.74 5.93
N PRO A 117 -1.79 -10.31 6.79
CA PRO A 117 -2.97 -9.62 6.30
C PRO A 117 -2.63 -8.20 5.87
N ILE A 118 -3.36 -7.72 4.86
CA ILE A 118 -3.30 -6.34 4.40
C ILE A 118 -4.23 -5.49 5.28
N VAL A 119 -3.76 -4.32 5.68
CA VAL A 119 -4.54 -3.30 6.38
C VAL A 119 -4.35 -1.94 5.72
N ALA A 120 -5.36 -1.09 5.84
CA ALA A 120 -5.29 0.32 5.51
C ALA A 120 -5.04 1.13 6.79
N ASP A 121 -4.11 2.08 6.72
CA ASP A 121 -3.87 3.10 7.74
C ASP A 121 -4.16 4.46 7.10
N GLY A 122 -5.41 4.88 7.26
CA GLY A 122 -5.96 6.08 6.66
C GLY A 122 -5.67 7.35 7.45
N ARG A 123 -5.69 8.49 6.77
CA ARG A 123 -5.57 9.80 7.44
C ARG A 123 -6.81 10.12 8.29
N ASP A 124 -7.97 9.70 7.82
CA ASP A 124 -9.28 9.96 8.42
C ASP A 124 -9.92 8.67 8.98
N ASP A 125 -11.16 8.80 9.47
CA ASP A 125 -11.89 7.69 10.09
C ASP A 125 -12.41 6.66 9.07
N GLU A 126 -12.17 6.85 7.77
CA GLU A 126 -12.69 6.00 6.68
C GLU A 126 -12.27 4.53 6.80
N TRP A 127 -11.01 4.29 7.16
CA TRP A 127 -10.46 2.93 7.29
C TRP A 127 -10.50 2.42 8.74
N ARG A 128 -10.96 3.24 9.70
CA ARG A 128 -10.94 2.88 11.11
C ARG A 128 -11.94 1.76 11.41
N GLY A 129 -11.41 0.66 11.93
CA GLY A 129 -12.22 -0.48 12.35
C GLY A 129 -12.45 -1.53 11.26
N GLU A 130 -11.92 -1.30 10.06
CA GLU A 130 -11.92 -2.31 9.01
C GLU A 130 -11.06 -3.52 9.40
N PRO A 131 -11.55 -4.75 9.22
CA PRO A 131 -10.81 -5.94 9.59
C PRO A 131 -9.61 -6.15 8.64
N PRO A 132 -8.49 -6.71 9.13
CA PRO A 132 -7.37 -7.08 8.27
C PRO A 132 -7.79 -8.08 7.18
N LEU A 133 -7.40 -7.78 5.94
CA LEU A 133 -7.75 -8.56 4.75
C LEU A 133 -6.74 -9.68 4.54
N ARG A 134 -7.22 -10.93 4.56
CA ARG A 134 -6.39 -12.12 4.32
C ARG A 134 -6.42 -12.51 2.84
N ILE A 135 -5.84 -11.63 2.02
CA ILE A 135 -5.69 -11.79 0.57
C ILE A 135 -4.28 -11.39 0.17
N THR A 136 -3.85 -11.82 -1.01
CA THR A 136 -2.56 -11.45 -1.58
C THR A 136 -2.55 -9.98 -2.01
N ALA A 137 -1.36 -9.38 -2.18
CA ALA A 137 -1.23 -8.01 -2.69
C ALA A 137 -1.79 -7.88 -4.11
N THR A 138 -1.61 -8.92 -4.92
CA THR A 138 -2.14 -8.99 -6.29
C THR A 138 -3.67 -9.07 -6.29
N GLU A 139 -4.29 -9.87 -5.41
CA GLU A 139 -5.76 -9.89 -5.25
C GLU A 139 -6.28 -8.55 -4.76
N PHE A 140 -5.62 -7.92 -3.77
CA PHE A 140 -5.99 -6.58 -3.31
C PHE A 140 -5.99 -5.57 -4.46
N LEU A 141 -4.93 -5.55 -5.26
CA LEU A 141 -4.83 -4.67 -6.43
C LEU A 141 -5.87 -5.03 -7.49
N LEU A 142 -6.19 -6.31 -7.71
CA LEU A 142 -7.25 -6.71 -8.63
C LEU A 142 -8.63 -6.21 -8.17
N HIS A 143 -8.92 -6.29 -6.87
CA HIS A 143 -10.14 -5.71 -6.30
C HIS A 143 -10.16 -4.18 -6.46
N TRP A 144 -9.01 -3.52 -6.24
CA TRP A 144 -8.84 -2.09 -6.50
C TRP A 144 -9.13 -1.73 -7.97
N PHE A 145 -8.59 -2.49 -8.92
CA PHE A 145 -8.78 -2.28 -10.35
C PHE A 145 -10.21 -2.53 -10.83
N SER A 146 -10.91 -3.49 -10.21
CA SER A 146 -12.21 -3.95 -10.69
C SER A 146 -13.39 -3.26 -10.00
N GLY A 147 -13.16 -2.41 -8.99
CA GLY A 147 -14.21 -1.83 -8.17
C GLY A 147 -15.06 -2.89 -7.47
N ALA A 148 -14.47 -4.06 -7.16
CA ALA A 148 -15.21 -5.19 -6.61
C ALA A 148 -15.89 -4.79 -5.27
N PRO A 149 -17.21 -5.01 -5.13
CA PRO A 149 -18.04 -4.36 -4.10
C PRO A 149 -17.90 -4.93 -2.69
N ASP A 150 -17.13 -6.01 -2.51
CA ASP A 150 -17.08 -6.76 -1.25
C ASP A 150 -16.04 -6.23 -0.25
N LEU A 151 -15.27 -5.21 -0.61
CA LEU A 151 -14.41 -4.47 0.32
C LEU A 151 -15.10 -3.16 0.71
N PRO A 152 -15.46 -2.96 2.00
CA PRO A 152 -16.03 -1.71 2.46
C PRO A 152 -15.15 -0.52 2.06
N HIS A 153 -15.76 0.60 1.67
CA HIS A 153 -15.11 1.87 1.30
C HIS A 153 -14.30 1.93 -0.01
N MET A 154 -13.97 0.79 -0.64
CA MET A 154 -13.37 0.75 -2.00
C MET A 154 -14.36 1.13 -3.12
N ALA A 155 -15.66 1.13 -2.81
CA ALA A 155 -16.76 1.23 -3.79
C ALA A 155 -16.97 2.62 -4.42
N GLN A 156 -16.19 3.65 -4.05
CA GLN A 156 -16.38 5.00 -4.58
C GLN A 156 -15.57 5.30 -5.85
N LEU A 157 -14.58 4.47 -6.22
CA LEU A 157 -13.71 4.76 -7.36
C LEU A 157 -14.34 4.48 -8.74
N TRP A 158 -15.51 3.82 -8.80
CA TRP A 158 -16.11 3.32 -10.04
C TRP A 158 -17.64 3.45 -10.09
N ALA A 159 -18.18 4.56 -9.58
CA ALA A 159 -19.61 4.85 -9.71
C ALA A 159 -19.97 5.31 -11.14
N GLY A 160 -19.90 4.42 -12.14
CA GLY A 160 -20.80 4.51 -13.31
C GLY A 160 -20.25 4.50 -14.74
N GLY A 161 -19.00 4.10 -15.01
CA GLY A 161 -18.44 4.07 -16.39
C GLY A 161 -18.44 2.69 -17.05
N GLU A 162 -18.67 2.61 -18.38
CA GLU A 162 -18.30 1.44 -19.19
C GLU A 162 -16.79 1.17 -19.07
N TRP A 163 -16.39 -0.12 -19.10
CA TRP A 163 -15.01 -0.57 -18.95
C TRP A 163 -14.05 0.14 -19.92
N GLU A 164 -13.26 1.08 -19.41
CA GLU A 164 -11.99 1.48 -20.03
C GLU A 164 -10.85 0.78 -19.27
N PRO A 165 -9.88 0.18 -19.97
CA PRO A 165 -8.83 -0.59 -19.32
C PRO A 165 -7.96 0.30 -18.42
N VAL A 166 -7.72 -0.14 -17.19
CA VAL A 166 -6.75 0.49 -16.30
C VAL A 166 -5.35 0.38 -16.91
N GLU A 167 -4.67 1.52 -17.06
CA GLU A 167 -3.30 1.57 -17.56
C GLU A 167 -2.29 1.50 -16.40
N CYS A 168 -1.51 0.41 -16.31
CA CYS A 168 -0.33 0.39 -15.46
C CYS A 168 0.80 1.17 -16.15
N LYS A 169 1.17 2.32 -15.59
CA LYS A 169 2.30 3.13 -16.08
C LYS A 169 3.52 2.96 -15.17
N PRO A 170 4.71 2.70 -15.73
CA PRO A 170 5.94 2.82 -14.96
C PRO A 170 6.08 4.25 -14.44
N LEU A 171 6.56 4.41 -13.20
CA LEU A 171 6.96 5.71 -12.70
C LEU A 171 8.04 6.30 -13.60
N SER A 172 7.78 7.49 -14.14
CA SER A 172 8.75 8.21 -14.97
C SER A 172 9.96 8.62 -14.11
N SER A 173 11.16 8.23 -14.56
CA SER A 173 12.45 8.47 -13.88
C SER A 173 12.78 9.94 -13.63
#